data_AF-A0A670ZRF2-F1
#
_entry.id   AF-A0A670ZRF2-F1
#
_cell.length_a   1.000
_cell.length_b   1.000
_cell.length_c   1.000
_cell.angle_alpha   90.00
_cell.angle_beta   90.00
_cell.angle_gamma   90.00
#
_symmetry.space_group_name_H-M   'P 1'
#
loop_
_entity.id
_entity.type
_entity.pdbx_description
1 polymer ?
#
loop_
_entity_poly.entity_id
_entity_poly.type
_entity_poly.pdbx_seq_one_letter_code
_entity_poly.pdbx_strand_id
1 'polypeptide(L)' 'MNKLRQSLRRKKPSYVPEASRPHQWQADEEAVRKGRCSFPVRYLGYVEVEESRGMQVCEEAVKKLKAVRVHAGPHQC' A
#
# COMPACT_ATOMS: atom_id res chain seq x y z
N MET A 1 -2.14 -29.16 42.58
CA MET A 1 -3.01 -28.59 41.53
C MET A 1 -2.70 -27.10 41.34
N ASN A 2 -2.10 -26.73 40.23
CA ASN A 2 -1.77 -25.35 39.86
C ASN A 2 -2.25 -25.07 38.42
N LYS A 3 -3.58 -25.01 38.24
CA LYS A 3 -4.25 -24.69 36.97
C LYS A 3 -4.89 -23.29 36.93
N LEU A 4 -4.43 -22.33 37.75
CA LEU A 4 -5.09 -21.01 37.82
C LEU A 4 -4.25 -19.81 37.35
N ARG A 5 -3.03 -20.02 36.84
CA ARG A 5 -2.10 -18.92 36.53
C ARG A 5 -1.74 -18.72 35.06
N GLN A 6 -2.36 -19.45 34.13
CA GLN A 6 -2.11 -19.26 32.69
C GLN A 6 -3.16 -18.38 31.97
N SER A 7 -4.30 -18.07 32.58
CA SER A 7 -5.38 -17.30 31.93
C SER A 7 -5.14 -15.79 31.81
N LEU A 8 -4.07 -15.25 32.42
CA LEU A 8 -3.77 -13.80 32.37
C LEU A 8 -2.72 -13.40 31.34
N ARG A 9 -2.23 -14.32 30.49
CA ARG A 9 -1.51 -13.91 29.26
C ARG A 9 -2.53 -13.59 28.17
N ARG A 10 -3.20 -12.44 28.29
CA ARG A 10 -3.80 -11.77 27.13
C ARG A 10 -2.66 -11.56 26.12
N LYS A 11 -2.60 -12.40 25.08
CA LYS A 11 -1.84 -12.06 23.86
C LYS A 11 -2.31 -10.67 23.47
N LYS A 12 -1.40 -9.68 23.44
CA LYS A 12 -1.67 -8.40 22.78
C LYS A 12 -2.26 -8.77 21.40
N PRO A 13 -3.47 -8.30 21.03
CA PRO A 13 -3.92 -8.48 19.68
C PRO A 13 -2.82 -7.91 18.80
N SER A 14 -2.25 -8.73 17.91
CA SER A 14 -1.34 -8.25 16.87
C SER A 14 -2.03 -7.03 16.26
N TYR A 15 -1.39 -5.86 16.29
CA TYR A 15 -1.95 -4.67 15.70
C TYR A 15 -2.21 -4.98 14.23
N VAL A 16 -3.47 -5.27 13.89
CA VAL A 16 -3.92 -5.43 12.52
C VAL A 16 -4.25 -4.01 12.09
N PRO A 17 -3.46 -3.41 11.17
CA PRO A 17 -3.81 -2.13 10.58
C PRO A 17 -5.25 -2.23 10.08
N GLU A 18 -5.99 -1.14 10.20
CA GLU A 18 -7.38 -1.11 9.74
C GLU A 18 -7.49 -1.65 8.31
N ALA A 19 -6.51 -1.28 7.45
CA ALA A 19 -6.39 -1.69 6.04
C ALA A 19 -6.29 -3.19 5.81
N SER A 20 -5.91 -3.96 6.84
CA SER A 20 -5.80 -5.42 6.77
C SER A 20 -7.03 -6.13 7.32
N ARG A 21 -8.08 -5.39 7.72
CA ARG A 21 -9.34 -5.99 8.16
C ARG A 21 -10.17 -6.38 6.92
N PRO A 22 -10.69 -7.62 6.85
CA PRO A 22 -11.44 -8.11 5.69
C PRO A 22 -12.65 -7.27 5.25
N HIS A 23 -13.22 -6.46 6.15
CA HIS A 23 -14.36 -5.60 5.84
C HIS A 23 -13.98 -4.33 5.09
N GLN A 24 -12.71 -3.90 5.10
CA GLN A 24 -12.34 -2.57 4.61
C GLN A 24 -12.39 -2.47 3.08
N TRP A 25 -12.13 -3.57 2.36
CA TRP A 25 -12.15 -3.56 0.89
C TRP A 25 -13.49 -3.90 0.29
N GLN A 26 -14.52 -4.32 1.04
CA GLN A 26 -15.79 -4.74 0.42
C GLN A 26 -16.46 -3.60 -0.38
N ALA A 27 -16.48 -2.39 0.18
CA ALA A 27 -17.00 -1.22 -0.51
C ALA A 27 -16.16 -0.86 -1.74
N ASP A 28 -14.83 -0.93 -1.61
CA ASP A 28 -13.89 -0.66 -2.70
C ASP A 28 -14.03 -1.70 -3.82
N GLU A 29 -14.17 -2.98 -3.49
CA GLU A 29 -14.42 -4.07 -4.44
C GLU A 29 -15.73 -3.86 -5.20
N GLU A 30 -16.80 -3.50 -4.50
CA GLU A 30 -18.09 -3.17 -5.11
C GLU A 30 -17.94 -1.97 -6.07
N ALA A 31 -17.21 -0.94 -5.65
CA ALA A 31 -16.94 0.23 -6.47
C ALA A 31 -16.06 -0.11 -7.69
N VAL A 32 -15.08 -1.03 -7.57
CA VAL A 32 -14.25 -1.52 -8.68
C VAL A 32 -15.12 -2.23 -9.71
N ARG A 33 -15.98 -3.17 -9.29
CA ARG A 33 -16.91 -3.88 -10.20
C ARG A 33 -17.85 -2.92 -10.92
N LYS A 34 -18.23 -1.81 -10.26
CA LYS A 34 -19.10 -0.76 -10.81
C LYS A 34 -18.35 0.33 -11.59
N GLY A 35 -17.02 0.27 -11.69
CA GLY A 35 -16.19 1.27 -12.39
C GLY A 35 -16.16 2.67 -11.73
N ARG A 36 -16.39 2.75 -10.41
CA ARG A 36 -16.47 4.03 -9.64
C ARG A 36 -15.45 4.13 -8.49
N CYS A 37 -14.52 3.20 -8.40
CA CYS A 37 -13.53 3.19 -7.32
C CYS A 37 -12.42 4.24 -7.55
N SER A 38 -12.15 5.07 -6.55
CA SER A 38 -11.13 6.11 -6.61
C SER A 38 -10.52 6.35 -5.24
N PHE A 39 -9.21 6.60 -5.19
CA PHE A 39 -8.48 6.88 -3.96
C PHE A 39 -7.66 8.17 -4.10
N PRO A 40 -7.46 8.93 -3.02
CA PRO A 40 -6.55 10.06 -3.02
C PRO A 40 -5.11 9.57 -3.15
N VAL A 41 -4.49 9.85 -4.30
CA VAL A 41 -3.09 9.47 -4.59
C VAL A 41 -2.34 10.62 -5.24
N ARG A 42 -1.01 10.59 -5.13
CA ARG A 42 -0.13 11.53 -5.83
C ARG A 42 0.51 10.84 -7.01
N TYR A 43 0.19 11.29 -8.22
CA TYR A 43 0.84 10.81 -9.43
C TYR A 43 2.29 11.28 -9.48
N LEU A 44 3.22 10.34 -9.71
CA LEU A 44 4.66 10.63 -9.74
C LEU A 44 5.20 10.81 -11.16
N GLY A 45 4.39 10.56 -12.20
CA GLY A 45 4.82 10.51 -13.59
C GLY A 45 4.92 9.08 -14.13
N TYR A 46 5.56 8.94 -15.28
CA TYR A 46 5.83 7.67 -15.96
C TYR A 46 7.33 7.57 -16.28
N VAL A 47 7.85 6.35 -16.38
CA VAL A 47 9.24 6.08 -16.74
C VAL A 47 9.29 4.81 -17.58
N GLU A 48 10.16 4.80 -18.58
CA GLU A 48 10.41 3.60 -19.39
C GLU A 48 11.17 2.54 -18.58
N VAL A 49 10.81 1.29 -18.82
CA VAL A 49 11.37 0.11 -18.14
C VAL A 49 11.78 -0.91 -19.19
N GLU A 50 12.80 -1.70 -18.89
CA GLU A 50 13.33 -2.70 -19.80
C GLU A 50 12.45 -3.96 -19.83
N GLU A 51 11.99 -4.41 -18.66
CA GLU A 51 11.08 -5.53 -18.52
C GLU A 51 9.64 -5.08 -18.25
N SER A 52 8.67 -5.79 -18.82
CA SER A 52 7.24 -5.43 -18.70
C SER A 52 6.60 -5.84 -17.38
N ARG A 53 7.24 -6.72 -16.59
CA ARG A 53 6.66 -7.33 -15.37
C ARG A 53 7.74 -7.58 -14.34
N GLY A 54 7.38 -7.54 -13.06
CA GLY A 54 8.27 -7.91 -11.96
C GLY A 54 8.19 -6.90 -10.82
N MET A 55 8.24 -7.40 -9.57
CA MET A 55 8.21 -6.52 -8.39
C MET A 55 9.41 -5.56 -8.39
N GLN A 56 10.60 -6.07 -8.69
CA GLN A 56 11.84 -5.30 -8.73
C GLN A 56 11.79 -4.17 -9.76
N VAL A 57 11.16 -4.40 -10.92
CA VAL A 57 10.96 -3.38 -11.96
C VAL A 57 10.15 -2.20 -11.41
N CYS A 58 9.03 -2.48 -10.73
CA CYS A 58 8.20 -1.44 -10.12
C CYS A 58 8.95 -0.66 -9.02
N GLU A 59 9.72 -1.35 -8.18
CA GLU A 59 10.52 -0.73 -7.12
C GLU A 59 11.58 0.23 -7.69
N GLU A 60 12.30 -0.19 -8.72
CA GLU A 60 13.29 0.65 -9.39
C GLU A 60 12.66 1.84 -10.13
N ALA A 61 11.53 1.63 -10.81
CA ALA A 61 10.79 2.70 -11.47
C ALA A 61 10.39 3.80 -10.47
N VAL A 62 9.88 3.42 -9.30
CA VAL A 62 9.54 4.37 -8.23
C VAL A 62 10.79 5.08 -7.69
N LYS A 63 11.93 4.38 -7.56
CA LYS A 63 13.19 4.99 -7.14
C LYS A 63 13.66 6.06 -8.12
N LYS A 64 13.60 5.78 -9.44
CA LYS A 64 13.92 6.74 -10.51
C LYS A 64 12.98 7.95 -10.48
N LEU A 65 11.67 7.74 -10.43
CA LEU A 65 10.67 8.81 -10.40
C LEU A 65 10.82 9.74 -9.18
N LYS A 66 11.14 9.16 -8.01
CA LYS A 66 11.41 9.96 -6.80
C LYS A 66 12.69 10.78 -6.95
N ALA A 67 13.76 10.21 -7.51
CA ALA A 67 15.03 10.92 -7.72
C ALA A 67 14.87 12.10 -8.69
N VAL A 68 14.20 11.89 -9.84
CA VAL A 68 13.90 12.95 -10.81
C VAL A 68 13.17 14.11 -10.13
N ARG A 69 12.20 13.83 -9.28
CA ARG A 69 11.43 14.85 -8.58
C ARG A 69 12.16 15.57 -7.45
N VAL A 70 13.17 14.94 -6.85
CA VAL A 70 14.07 15.62 -5.88
C VAL A 70 15.01 16.58 -6.60
N HIS A 71 15.38 16.28 -7.85
CA HIS A 71 16.26 17.13 -8.65
C HIS A 71 15.53 18.14 -9.55
N ALA A 72 14.26 17.87 -9.87
CA ALA A 72 13.39 18.82 -10.55
C ALA A 72 12.76 19.73 -9.49
N GLY A 73 13.34 20.93 -9.34
CA GLY A 73 12.62 22.09 -8.79
C GLY A 73 11.33 22.37 -9.58
N PRO A 74 10.52 23.35 -9.18
CA PRO A 74 9.14 23.55 -9.65
C PRO A 74 9.11 24.04 -11.10
N HIS A 75 9.42 23.16 -12.04
CA HIS A 75 9.32 23.39 -13.47
C HIS A 75 8.99 22.08 -14.15
N GLN A 76 7.69 21.85 -14.30
CA GLN A 76 7.11 21.51 -15.60
C GLN A 76 5.59 21.68 -15.48
N CYS A 77 5.15 22.79 -16.09
CA CYS A 77 3.84 23.12 -16.66
C CYS A 77 2.65 22.20 -16.33
#